data_AF-G3IMY6-F1
#
_entry.id   AF-G3IMY6-F1
#
_cell.length_a   1.000
_cell.length_b   1.000
_cell.length_c   1.000
_cell.angle_alpha   90.00
_cell.angle_beta   90.00
_cell.angle_gamma   90.00
#
_symmetry.space_group_name_H-M   'P 1'
#
loop_
_entity.id
_entity.type
_entity.pdbx_description
1 polymer ?
#
loop_
_entity_poly.entity_id
_entity_poly.type
_entity_poly.pdbx_seq_one_letter_code
_entity_poly.pdbx_strand_id
1 'polypeptide(L)'
;MLSGPNWAVSAIIAQAMGLLTSQKVLLLTYGPFHPILSESEQFPYLYQMAPKDTSLALAMVSLILHFNWNWVGLAISDNDEGIQFLSYLRREMEKSILCFAFVNMIPVELHLYISRAEVYYKEIVTSSTNVVIIYGDTDSTLAVSFRMWESQGIQRIWVTTSQWDATTNKKDFTLGLQHGTIAFAHHHAEISGFKTFVQTLNPVKYSNEYLAKLEWMKFNCEASTSMCKTLKNCSSNASLEALMIETVDMAFGDESYGIYNAVYAVAHAFHELLLQTMDNWKVHIFNCSKMLPSVCSSDCGPGFRKFWQEGMSDCCFDCNPCPENEVSNETNVDQCTSCPEEQYANSEQNHCIDKVVIFLNYGDTLGMALVLMATCLSAFTFVILGVFVIHQDTPIVKANNRNLSYTLLISLVVCFLCPLLYIGHPNSASCILQQIVFGVAFTVAVSTVLAKTVTVVLAFKITNPGRRMRYYLVSGAPKYIIASCTIIQTILCAIWLGISPPSINTDAHSEHGHIIIMCDKGSVTAFYIVLGYHGTLALGTFIVAFLARNLPDTFNEAKLLTFSMLLFCTVWVAFLPVYHSTKGKFMVAVEVFSILASSAGLLGCIFIPKCYIILIRPERNSLKKLKEKASS
;
A
#
# COMPACT_ATOMS: atom_id res chain seq x y z
N MET A 1 7.87 4.06 -46.80
CA MET A 1 6.66 3.31 -47.19
C MET A 1 6.03 2.74 -45.93
N LEU A 2 4.71 2.54 -45.89
CA LEU A 2 4.02 1.96 -44.74
C LEU A 2 3.62 0.50 -45.02
N SER A 3 3.76 -0.39 -44.04
CA SER A 3 3.30 -1.79 -44.10
C SER A 3 2.57 -2.22 -42.82
N GLY A 4 1.76 -3.26 -42.90
CA GLY A 4 1.00 -3.80 -41.76
C GLY A 4 -0.44 -4.16 -42.14
N PRO A 5 -1.25 -4.64 -41.18
CA PRO A 5 -0.87 -4.91 -39.78
C PRO A 5 -0.09 -6.23 -39.59
N ASN A 6 -0.16 -7.16 -40.54
CA ASN A 6 0.50 -8.47 -40.40
C ASN A 6 2.03 -8.38 -40.53
N TRP A 7 2.75 -8.84 -39.50
CA TRP A 7 4.21 -8.78 -39.42
C TRP A 7 4.90 -9.64 -40.49
N ALA A 8 4.35 -10.80 -40.85
CA ALA A 8 4.93 -11.70 -41.84
C ALA A 8 4.90 -11.09 -43.25
N VAL A 9 3.83 -10.36 -43.56
CA VAL A 9 3.72 -9.60 -44.81
C VAL A 9 4.75 -8.47 -44.83
N SER A 10 4.92 -7.74 -43.73
CA SER A 10 5.95 -6.71 -43.60
C SER A 10 7.37 -7.27 -43.80
N ALA A 11 7.67 -8.46 -43.25
CA ALA A 11 8.94 -9.15 -43.44
C ALA A 11 9.20 -9.51 -44.91
N ILE A 12 8.19 -10.08 -45.60
CA ILE A 12 8.29 -10.43 -47.03
C ILE A 12 8.53 -9.18 -47.88
N ILE A 13 7.80 -8.09 -47.61
CA ILE A 13 7.97 -6.82 -48.33
C ILE A 13 9.38 -6.27 -48.11
N ALA A 14 9.89 -6.29 -46.88
CA ALA A 14 11.22 -5.80 -46.56
C ALA A 14 12.33 -6.59 -47.26
N GLN A 15 12.22 -7.93 -47.26
CA GLN A 15 13.17 -8.80 -47.98
C GLN A 15 13.10 -8.58 -49.48
N ALA A 16 11.89 -8.53 -50.05
CA ALA A 16 11.70 -8.26 -51.47
C ALA A 16 12.31 -6.90 -51.87
N MET A 17 12.12 -5.86 -51.06
CA MET A 17 12.68 -4.53 -51.31
C MET A 17 14.21 -4.48 -51.21
N GLY A 18 14.80 -5.23 -50.27
CA GLY A 18 16.25 -5.39 -50.19
C GLY A 18 16.85 -6.04 -51.44
N LEU A 19 16.09 -6.90 -52.13
CA LEU A 19 16.48 -7.57 -53.38
C LEU A 19 16.19 -6.74 -54.65
N LEU A 20 15.08 -5.99 -54.68
CA LEU A 20 14.56 -5.33 -55.89
C LEU A 20 15.04 -3.89 -56.09
N THR A 21 15.55 -3.21 -55.06
CA THR A 21 15.84 -1.78 -55.12
C THR A 21 17.27 -1.46 -54.68
N SER A 22 18.09 -0.88 -55.57
CA SER A 22 19.40 -0.28 -55.20
C SER A 22 19.27 1.00 -54.36
N GLN A 23 18.04 1.45 -54.08
CA GLN A 23 17.73 2.60 -53.23
C GLN A 23 17.29 2.14 -51.84
N LYS A 24 17.79 2.81 -50.80
CA LYS A 24 17.45 2.58 -49.39
C LYS A 24 16.03 3.08 -49.10
N VAL A 25 15.02 2.27 -49.38
CA VAL A 25 13.62 2.60 -49.09
C VAL A 25 13.32 2.25 -47.64
N LEU A 26 13.04 3.26 -46.82
CA LEU A 26 12.63 3.08 -45.43
C LEU A 26 11.20 2.52 -45.37
N LEU A 27 11.03 1.40 -44.67
CA LEU A 27 9.75 0.74 -44.44
C LEU A 27 9.35 0.92 -42.97
N LEU A 28 8.14 1.42 -42.74
CA LEU A 28 7.61 1.67 -41.41
C LEU A 28 6.37 0.80 -41.21
N THR A 29 6.44 -0.16 -40.28
CA THR A 29 5.31 -1.05 -39.97
C THR A 29 4.46 -0.47 -38.85
N TYR A 30 3.15 -0.44 -39.05
CA TYR A 30 2.18 0.07 -38.07
C TYR A 30 1.46 -1.03 -37.28
N GLY A 31 1.71 -2.30 -37.61
CA GLY A 31 1.18 -3.46 -36.90
C GLY A 31 1.83 -3.69 -35.53
N PRO A 32 1.39 -4.74 -34.79
CA PRO A 32 1.95 -5.09 -33.48
C PRO A 32 3.45 -5.36 -33.55
N PHE A 33 4.13 -5.15 -32.43
CA PHE A 33 5.58 -5.32 -32.34
C PHE A 33 5.95 -6.80 -32.46
N HIS A 34 6.84 -7.13 -33.40
CA HIS A 34 7.38 -8.47 -33.53
C HIS A 34 8.91 -8.46 -33.38
N PRO A 35 9.53 -9.30 -32.52
CA PRO A 35 10.98 -9.28 -32.27
C PRO A 35 11.84 -9.45 -33.53
N ILE A 36 11.47 -10.40 -34.40
CA ILE A 36 12.20 -10.71 -35.65
C ILE A 36 12.38 -9.48 -36.55
N LEU A 37 11.39 -8.58 -36.57
CA LEU A 37 11.44 -7.38 -37.40
C LEU A 37 12.46 -6.34 -36.90
N SER A 38 12.99 -6.50 -35.68
CA SER A 38 14.02 -5.61 -35.11
C SER A 38 15.44 -6.10 -35.35
N GLU A 39 15.63 -7.24 -36.03
CA GLU A 39 16.96 -7.76 -36.35
C GLU A 39 17.61 -6.93 -37.47
N SER A 40 18.51 -6.02 -37.08
CA SER A 40 19.15 -5.07 -38.00
C SER A 40 19.97 -5.73 -39.11
N GLU A 41 20.44 -6.98 -38.90
CA GLU A 41 21.15 -7.75 -39.91
C GLU A 41 20.23 -8.20 -41.05
N GLN A 42 19.00 -8.59 -40.73
CA GLN A 42 18.03 -9.09 -41.70
C GLN A 42 17.15 -7.96 -42.28
N PHE A 43 16.84 -6.93 -41.49
CA PHE A 43 15.93 -5.85 -41.85
C PHE A 43 16.49 -4.44 -41.52
N PRO A 44 17.57 -4.00 -42.17
CA PRO A 44 18.27 -2.74 -41.82
C PRO A 44 17.46 -1.45 -42.07
N TYR A 45 16.38 -1.52 -42.84
CA TYR A 45 15.55 -0.36 -43.21
C TYR A 45 14.09 -0.49 -42.76
N LEU A 46 13.79 -1.46 -41.90
CA LEU A 46 12.46 -1.66 -41.33
C LEU A 46 12.41 -1.08 -39.92
N TYR A 47 11.40 -0.27 -39.65
CA TYR A 47 11.13 0.30 -38.34
C TYR A 47 9.71 -0.04 -37.90
N GLN A 48 9.50 -0.27 -36.61
CA GLN A 48 8.20 -0.59 -36.03
C GLN A 48 7.65 0.61 -35.26
N MET A 49 6.37 0.92 -35.45
CA MET A 49 5.68 1.96 -34.68
C MET A 49 5.14 1.45 -33.34
N ALA A 50 4.83 0.15 -33.25
CA ALA A 50 4.36 -0.44 -32.02
C ALA A 50 5.49 -0.50 -30.97
N PRO A 51 5.21 -0.16 -29.70
CA PRO A 51 6.18 -0.29 -28.63
C PRO A 51 6.46 -1.77 -28.33
N LYS A 52 7.65 -2.05 -27.79
CA LYS A 52 7.97 -3.38 -27.24
C LYS A 52 7.29 -3.52 -25.87
N ASP A 53 6.30 -4.39 -25.78
CA ASP A 53 5.46 -4.55 -24.58
C ASP A 53 6.14 -5.31 -23.43
N THR A 54 7.07 -4.65 -22.76
CA THR A 54 7.72 -5.18 -21.54
C THR A 54 6.87 -4.97 -20.28
N SER A 55 5.96 -4.00 -20.29
CA SER A 55 5.15 -3.62 -19.12
C SER A 55 3.85 -4.40 -18.98
N LEU A 56 3.40 -5.11 -20.03
CA LEU A 56 2.12 -5.83 -20.02
C LEU A 56 2.09 -6.95 -18.97
N ALA A 57 3.17 -7.74 -18.88
CA ALA A 57 3.30 -8.80 -17.88
C ALA A 57 3.22 -8.25 -16.45
N LEU A 58 3.90 -7.13 -16.19
CA LEU A 58 3.86 -6.44 -14.89
C LEU A 58 2.45 -5.93 -14.56
N ALA A 59 1.75 -5.36 -15.54
CA ALA A 59 0.39 -4.87 -15.38
C ALA A 59 -0.60 -6.01 -15.09
N MET A 60 -0.49 -7.13 -15.80
CA MET A 60 -1.29 -8.34 -15.54
C MET A 60 -1.03 -8.91 -14.14
N VAL A 61 0.23 -8.99 -13.70
CA VAL A 61 0.57 -9.43 -12.33
C VAL A 61 0.02 -8.47 -11.28
N SER A 62 0.10 -7.16 -11.52
CA SER A 62 -0.45 -6.15 -10.60
C SER A 62 -1.97 -6.28 -10.45
N LEU A 63 -2.69 -6.58 -11.54
CA LEU A 63 -4.13 -6.85 -11.52
C LEU A 63 -4.46 -8.11 -10.71
N ILE A 64 -3.71 -9.20 -10.92
CA ILE A 64 -3.87 -10.47 -10.21
C ILE A 64 -3.71 -10.26 -8.70
N LEU A 65 -2.70 -9.50 -8.30
CA LEU A 65 -2.46 -9.14 -6.89
C LEU A 65 -3.57 -8.26 -6.31
N HIS A 66 -4.08 -7.30 -7.08
CA HIS A 66 -5.17 -6.43 -6.65
C HIS A 66 -6.44 -7.22 -6.26
N PHE A 67 -6.76 -8.28 -7.02
CA PHE A 67 -7.91 -9.14 -6.74
C PHE A 67 -7.58 -10.33 -5.83
N ASN A 68 -6.35 -10.42 -5.29
CA ASN A 68 -5.86 -11.51 -4.46
C ASN A 68 -5.99 -12.90 -5.11
N TRP A 69 -5.84 -12.99 -6.43
CA TRP A 69 -5.79 -14.27 -7.12
C TRP A 69 -4.37 -14.85 -7.02
N ASN A 70 -4.26 -16.13 -6.63
CA ASN A 70 -2.97 -16.81 -6.47
C ASN A 70 -2.82 -18.06 -7.35
N TRP A 71 -3.89 -18.44 -8.05
CA TRP A 71 -3.97 -19.67 -8.85
C TRP A 71 -4.64 -19.36 -10.20
N VAL A 72 -3.84 -19.15 -11.24
CA VAL A 72 -4.30 -18.64 -12.55
C VAL A 72 -3.95 -19.60 -13.68
N GLY A 73 -4.87 -19.80 -14.63
CA GLY A 73 -4.58 -20.52 -15.88
C GLY A 73 -3.91 -19.62 -16.91
N LEU A 74 -3.12 -20.19 -17.81
CA LEU A 74 -2.51 -19.47 -18.92
C LEU A 74 -2.69 -20.25 -20.23
N ALA A 75 -3.15 -19.56 -21.29
CA ALA A 75 -3.22 -20.08 -22.65
C ALA A 75 -2.55 -19.09 -23.61
N ILE A 76 -1.54 -19.55 -24.36
CA ILE A 76 -0.73 -18.70 -25.23
C ILE A 76 -0.43 -19.38 -26.56
N SER A 77 -0.10 -18.58 -27.57
CA SER A 77 0.35 -19.11 -28.87
C SER A 77 1.74 -19.73 -28.74
N ASP A 78 1.95 -20.90 -29.37
CA ASP A 78 3.23 -21.61 -29.43
C ASP A 78 4.11 -21.00 -30.54
N ASN A 79 4.46 -19.73 -30.36
CA ASN A 79 5.35 -18.94 -31.23
C ASN A 79 6.35 -18.16 -30.37
N ASP A 80 7.35 -17.53 -31.00
CA ASP A 80 8.40 -16.79 -30.27
C ASP A 80 7.83 -15.69 -29.37
N GLU A 81 6.76 -15.03 -29.81
CA GLU A 81 6.07 -14.00 -29.04
C GLU A 81 5.45 -14.54 -27.75
N GLY A 82 4.69 -15.65 -27.84
CA GLY A 82 4.09 -16.31 -26.68
C GLY A 82 5.13 -16.86 -25.72
N ILE A 83 6.22 -17.44 -26.22
CA ILE A 83 7.33 -17.94 -25.40
C ILE A 83 8.02 -16.78 -24.66
N GLN A 84 8.29 -15.68 -25.35
CA GLN A 84 8.90 -14.50 -24.74
C GLN A 84 7.99 -13.89 -23.68
N PHE A 85 6.69 -13.78 -23.95
CA PHE A 85 5.70 -13.30 -22.98
C PHE A 85 5.62 -14.21 -21.75
N LEU A 86 5.60 -15.54 -21.92
CA LEU A 86 5.63 -16.49 -20.80
C LEU A 86 6.87 -16.29 -19.93
N SER A 87 8.03 -16.07 -20.53
CA SER A 87 9.29 -15.82 -19.80
C SER A 87 9.19 -14.58 -18.92
N TYR A 88 8.68 -13.47 -19.47
CA TYR A 88 8.48 -12.24 -18.70
C TYR A 88 7.42 -12.39 -17.61
N LEU A 89 6.28 -13.01 -17.93
CA LEU A 89 5.19 -13.21 -16.97
C LEU A 89 5.63 -14.11 -15.81
N ARG A 90 6.36 -15.20 -16.10
CA ARG A 90 6.90 -16.09 -15.06
C ARG A 90 7.85 -15.35 -14.12
N ARG A 91 8.76 -14.54 -14.66
CA ARG A 91 9.70 -13.74 -13.86
C ARG A 91 9.00 -12.77 -12.93
N GLU A 92 7.91 -12.13 -13.37
CA GLU A 92 7.15 -11.20 -12.51
C GLU A 92 6.29 -11.94 -11.48
N MET A 93 5.76 -13.12 -11.82
CA MET A 93 4.98 -13.95 -10.88
C MET A 93 5.83 -14.56 -9.76
N GLU A 94 7.08 -14.93 -10.04
CA GLU A 94 8.04 -15.46 -9.05
C GLU A 94 8.34 -14.45 -7.94
N LYS A 95 8.30 -13.14 -8.23
CA LYS A 95 8.49 -12.07 -7.24
C LYS A 95 7.34 -11.98 -6.22
N SER A 96 6.17 -12.53 -6.54
CA SER A 96 4.91 -12.29 -5.79
C SER A 96 4.19 -13.56 -5.34
N ILE A 97 4.85 -14.72 -5.33
CA ILE A 97 4.30 -16.03 -4.90
C ILE A 97 2.98 -16.39 -5.63
N LEU A 98 2.93 -16.16 -6.94
CA LEU A 98 1.79 -16.52 -7.79
C LEU A 98 2.08 -17.82 -8.56
N CYS A 99 1.07 -18.68 -8.73
CA CYS A 99 1.24 -19.97 -9.38
C CYS A 99 0.33 -20.14 -10.60
N PHE A 100 0.85 -20.86 -11.61
CA PHE A 100 0.04 -21.32 -12.74
C PHE A 100 -0.69 -22.62 -12.39
N ALA A 101 -1.99 -22.64 -12.68
CA ALA A 101 -2.81 -23.84 -12.61
C ALA A 101 -2.51 -24.81 -13.76
N PHE A 102 -2.30 -24.24 -14.94
CA PHE A 102 -1.88 -24.90 -16.17
C PHE A 102 -1.24 -23.85 -17.09
N VAL A 103 -0.43 -24.32 -18.04
CA VAL A 103 0.13 -23.48 -19.11
C VAL A 103 -0.08 -24.20 -20.44
N ASN A 104 -1.02 -23.69 -21.22
CA ASN A 104 -1.40 -24.27 -22.50
C ASN A 104 -0.71 -23.50 -23.64
N MET A 105 0.27 -24.14 -24.25
CA MET A 105 0.87 -23.70 -25.51
C MET A 105 0.02 -24.21 -26.67
N ILE A 106 -0.63 -23.30 -27.39
CA ILE A 106 -1.53 -23.62 -28.52
C ILE A 106 -0.74 -23.54 -29.84
N PRO A 107 -0.56 -24.66 -30.56
CA PRO A 107 0.22 -24.71 -31.80
C PRO A 107 -0.37 -23.83 -32.89
N VAL A 108 0.48 -23.07 -33.59
CA VAL A 108 0.04 -22.26 -34.74
C VAL A 108 -0.38 -23.16 -35.91
N GLU A 109 0.26 -24.32 -36.10
CA GLU A 109 -0.14 -25.30 -37.11
C GLU A 109 -1.51 -25.96 -36.81
N LEU A 110 -2.45 -25.77 -37.73
CA LEU A 110 -3.81 -26.30 -37.63
C LEU A 110 -3.88 -27.82 -37.42
N HIS A 111 -2.98 -28.60 -38.05
CA HIS A 111 -2.97 -30.06 -37.91
C HIS A 111 -2.60 -30.52 -36.50
N LEU A 112 -1.59 -29.88 -35.89
CA LEU A 112 -1.18 -30.16 -34.51
C LEU A 112 -2.27 -29.71 -33.53
N TYR A 113 -2.85 -28.53 -33.79
CA TYR A 113 -3.96 -27.98 -33.00
C TYR A 113 -5.15 -28.95 -32.92
N ILE A 114 -5.67 -29.43 -34.07
CA ILE A 114 -6.85 -30.31 -34.10
C ILE A 114 -6.65 -31.57 -33.23
N SER A 115 -5.44 -32.14 -33.24
CA SER A 115 -5.12 -33.33 -32.44
C SER A 115 -5.11 -33.10 -30.92
N ARG A 116 -4.90 -31.85 -30.47
CA ARG A 116 -4.73 -31.48 -29.06
C ARG A 116 -5.85 -30.61 -28.50
N ALA A 117 -6.75 -30.10 -29.34
CA ALA A 117 -7.82 -29.18 -28.96
C ALA A 117 -8.68 -29.71 -27.81
N GLU A 118 -9.03 -31.00 -27.82
CA GLU A 118 -9.82 -31.63 -26.76
C GLU A 118 -9.06 -31.70 -25.42
N VAL A 119 -7.73 -31.84 -25.45
CA VAL A 119 -6.89 -31.87 -24.25
C VAL A 119 -6.91 -30.51 -23.56
N TYR A 120 -6.70 -29.42 -24.33
CA TYR A 120 -6.73 -28.06 -23.79
C TYR A 120 -8.11 -27.72 -23.20
N TYR A 121 -9.18 -28.10 -23.90
CA TYR A 121 -10.55 -27.93 -23.40
C TYR A 121 -10.76 -28.65 -22.06
N LYS A 122 -10.38 -29.94 -21.98
CA LYS A 122 -10.51 -30.72 -20.74
C LYS A 122 -9.70 -30.13 -19.59
N GLU A 123 -8.48 -29.67 -19.84
CA GLU A 123 -7.62 -29.06 -18.82
C GLU A 123 -8.23 -27.77 -18.25
N ILE A 124 -8.78 -26.90 -19.11
CA ILE A 124 -9.44 -25.65 -18.68
C ILE A 124 -10.71 -25.94 -17.87
N VAL A 125 -11.52 -26.91 -18.30
CA VAL A 125 -12.80 -27.24 -17.62
C VAL A 125 -12.56 -27.97 -16.29
N THR A 126 -11.59 -28.87 -16.24
CA THR A 126 -11.26 -29.64 -15.02
C THR A 126 -10.51 -28.82 -13.97
N SER A 127 -9.81 -27.77 -14.38
CA SER A 127 -9.08 -26.90 -13.46
C SER A 127 -10.02 -26.18 -12.48
N SER A 128 -9.54 -26.01 -11.24
CA SER A 128 -10.22 -25.23 -10.20
C SER A 128 -10.03 -23.71 -10.36
N THR A 129 -9.20 -23.25 -11.31
CA THR A 129 -8.95 -21.82 -11.52
C THR A 129 -10.16 -21.13 -12.14
N ASN A 130 -10.54 -19.97 -11.60
CA ASN A 130 -11.61 -19.13 -12.16
C ASN A 130 -11.08 -18.09 -13.15
N VAL A 131 -9.76 -17.95 -13.29
CA VAL A 131 -9.12 -16.87 -14.06
C VAL A 131 -8.15 -17.49 -15.05
N VAL A 132 -8.28 -17.13 -16.32
CA VAL A 132 -7.42 -17.63 -17.39
C VAL A 132 -6.87 -16.44 -18.19
N ILE A 133 -5.55 -16.35 -18.27
CA ILE A 133 -4.86 -15.36 -19.08
C ILE A 133 -4.74 -15.89 -20.51
N ILE A 134 -5.06 -15.06 -21.49
CA ILE A 134 -4.92 -15.35 -22.92
C ILE A 134 -4.03 -14.30 -23.58
N TYR A 135 -2.94 -14.76 -24.22
CA TYR A 135 -2.01 -13.89 -24.92
C TYR A 135 -1.48 -14.53 -26.22
N GLY A 136 -1.53 -13.78 -27.32
CA GLY A 136 -1.01 -14.19 -28.62
C GLY A 136 -1.79 -13.58 -29.78
N ASP A 137 -1.49 -14.04 -30.99
CA ASP A 137 -2.10 -13.58 -32.25
C ASP A 137 -3.63 -13.82 -32.29
N THR A 138 -4.38 -12.78 -32.66
CA THR A 138 -5.84 -12.80 -32.81
C THR A 138 -6.33 -13.53 -34.06
N ASP A 139 -5.45 -13.77 -35.02
CA ASP A 139 -5.69 -14.53 -36.26
C ASP A 139 -5.08 -15.95 -36.22
N SER A 140 -4.95 -16.53 -35.03
CA SER A 140 -4.33 -17.84 -34.81
C SER A 140 -5.32 -18.92 -34.33
N THR A 141 -4.83 -20.16 -34.22
CA THR A 141 -5.53 -21.29 -33.59
C THR A 141 -5.90 -21.01 -32.12
N LEU A 142 -5.19 -20.12 -31.43
CA LEU A 142 -5.56 -19.64 -30.09
C LEU A 142 -6.90 -18.89 -30.13
N ALA A 143 -7.12 -18.06 -31.16
CA ALA A 143 -8.37 -17.32 -31.33
C ALA A 143 -9.55 -18.24 -31.66
N VAL A 144 -9.31 -19.26 -32.48
CA VAL A 144 -10.29 -20.34 -32.72
C VAL A 144 -10.62 -21.07 -31.42
N SER A 145 -9.62 -21.37 -30.60
CA SER A 145 -9.80 -22.03 -29.30
C SER A 145 -10.62 -21.20 -28.35
N PHE A 146 -10.32 -19.91 -28.23
CA PHE A 146 -11.05 -19.00 -27.36
C PHE A 146 -12.52 -18.90 -27.75
N ARG A 147 -12.83 -18.69 -29.05
CA ARG A 147 -14.21 -18.68 -29.56
C ARG A 147 -14.93 -20.00 -29.31
N MET A 148 -14.22 -21.13 -29.47
CA MET A 148 -14.76 -22.45 -29.17
C MET A 148 -15.09 -22.59 -27.68
N TRP A 149 -14.18 -22.22 -26.78
CA TRP A 149 -14.39 -22.26 -25.33
C TRP A 149 -15.57 -21.40 -24.87
N GLU A 150 -15.71 -20.20 -25.42
CA GLU A 150 -16.86 -19.33 -25.18
C GLU A 150 -18.17 -19.96 -25.68
N SER A 151 -18.18 -20.50 -26.90
CA SER A 151 -19.38 -21.14 -27.49
C SER A 151 -19.84 -22.38 -26.72
N GLN A 152 -18.92 -23.08 -26.06
CA GLN A 152 -19.19 -24.25 -25.23
C GLN A 152 -19.62 -23.88 -23.80
N GLY A 153 -19.72 -22.57 -23.49
CA GLY A 153 -20.24 -22.07 -22.22
C GLY A 153 -19.26 -22.15 -21.05
N ILE A 154 -17.95 -22.13 -21.31
CA ILE A 154 -16.94 -22.06 -20.25
C ILE A 154 -17.06 -20.73 -19.50
N GLN A 155 -17.49 -20.79 -18.23
CA GLN A 155 -17.62 -19.63 -17.36
C GLN A 155 -16.31 -19.38 -16.59
N ARG A 156 -15.45 -18.53 -17.14
CA ARG A 156 -14.20 -18.07 -16.50
C ARG A 156 -14.06 -16.55 -16.62
N ILE A 157 -13.20 -15.98 -15.80
CA ILE A 157 -12.71 -14.61 -15.97
C ILE A 157 -11.54 -14.67 -16.94
N TRP A 158 -11.67 -14.01 -18.09
CA TRP A 158 -10.67 -14.01 -19.14
C TRP A 158 -9.84 -12.74 -19.04
N VAL A 159 -8.52 -12.86 -18.90
CA VAL A 159 -7.60 -11.70 -18.86
C VAL A 159 -6.80 -11.67 -20.16
N THR A 160 -6.93 -10.61 -20.95
CA THR A 160 -6.32 -10.54 -22.30
C THR A 160 -5.93 -9.11 -22.69
N THR A 161 -5.57 -8.87 -23.95
CA THR A 161 -5.26 -7.54 -24.51
C THR A 161 -6.43 -6.97 -25.32
N SER A 162 -6.46 -5.65 -25.52
CA SER A 162 -7.45 -4.93 -26.35
C SER A 162 -7.60 -5.48 -27.76
N GLN A 163 -6.57 -6.10 -28.32
CA GLN A 163 -6.62 -6.70 -29.65
C GLN A 163 -7.66 -7.84 -29.73
N TRP A 164 -7.87 -8.56 -28.62
CA TRP A 164 -8.88 -9.61 -28.50
C TRP A 164 -10.29 -9.05 -28.28
N ASP A 165 -10.39 -7.78 -27.87
CA ASP A 165 -11.63 -7.02 -27.70
C ASP A 165 -12.11 -6.36 -29.02
N ALA A 166 -11.40 -6.59 -30.13
CA ALA A 166 -11.82 -6.20 -31.47
C ALA A 166 -13.05 -7.02 -31.89
N THR A 167 -14.22 -6.58 -31.37
CA THR A 167 -15.56 -6.75 -31.92
C THR A 167 -15.70 -7.96 -32.85
N THR A 168 -15.99 -9.13 -32.26
CA THR A 168 -16.92 -10.04 -32.92
C THR A 168 -18.07 -9.20 -33.42
N ASN A 169 -18.26 -9.19 -34.74
CA ASN A 169 -19.29 -8.47 -35.46
C ASN A 169 -20.61 -8.55 -34.66
N LYS A 170 -20.96 -7.48 -33.92
CA LYS A 170 -22.07 -7.47 -32.94
C LYS A 170 -23.44 -7.76 -33.56
N LYS A 171 -23.51 -7.93 -34.88
CA LYS A 171 -24.74 -8.24 -35.61
C LYS A 171 -25.19 -9.70 -35.53
N ASP A 172 -24.31 -10.66 -35.18
CA ASP A 172 -24.67 -12.09 -35.29
C ASP A 172 -24.84 -12.85 -33.96
N PHE A 173 -24.72 -12.21 -32.79
CA PHE A 173 -24.90 -12.90 -31.51
C PHE A 173 -25.92 -12.23 -30.60
N THR A 174 -27.20 -12.50 -30.86
CA THR A 174 -28.18 -12.60 -29.78
C THR A 174 -27.94 -13.90 -29.02
N LEU A 175 -26.95 -13.93 -28.12
CA LEU A 175 -26.79 -14.89 -27.01
C LEU A 175 -25.55 -14.50 -26.17
N GLY A 176 -25.76 -13.86 -25.01
CA GLY A 176 -24.97 -14.17 -23.82
C GLY A 176 -23.60 -13.53 -23.57
N LEU A 177 -23.30 -12.29 -24.03
CA LEU A 177 -22.16 -11.53 -23.48
C LEU A 177 -22.48 -10.97 -22.08
N GLN A 178 -22.66 -11.87 -21.13
CA GLN A 178 -22.46 -11.62 -19.72
C GLN A 178 -21.38 -12.60 -19.28
N HIS A 179 -20.51 -12.18 -18.37
CA HIS A 179 -19.40 -12.91 -17.71
C HIS A 179 -17.98 -12.66 -18.28
N GLY A 180 -17.28 -11.68 -17.69
CA GLY A 180 -15.95 -11.95 -17.12
C GLY A 180 -14.67 -11.54 -17.86
N THR A 181 -14.69 -10.84 -19.00
CA THR A 181 -13.45 -10.48 -19.70
C THR A 181 -12.85 -9.15 -19.22
N ILE A 182 -11.55 -9.13 -18.92
CA ILE A 182 -10.74 -7.96 -18.59
C ILE A 182 -9.64 -7.83 -19.65
N ALA A 183 -9.68 -6.75 -20.43
CA ALA A 183 -8.70 -6.48 -21.48
C ALA A 183 -7.78 -5.31 -21.10
N PHE A 184 -6.47 -5.47 -21.33
CA PHE A 184 -5.48 -4.41 -21.23
C PHE A 184 -5.37 -3.67 -22.56
N ALA A 185 -5.63 -2.37 -22.55
CA ALA A 185 -5.50 -1.49 -23.71
C ALA A 185 -4.38 -0.47 -23.48
N HIS A 186 -3.67 -0.08 -24.54
CA HIS A 186 -2.80 1.09 -24.45
C HIS A 186 -3.65 2.36 -24.31
N HIS A 187 -3.18 3.27 -23.45
CA HIS A 187 -3.84 4.55 -23.31
C HIS A 187 -3.45 5.46 -24.46
N HIS A 188 -4.44 5.91 -25.23
CA HIS A 188 -4.25 6.87 -26.32
C HIS A 188 -5.10 8.12 -26.09
N ALA A 189 -4.55 9.29 -26.42
CA ALA A 189 -5.29 10.55 -26.39
C ALA A 189 -6.24 10.65 -27.59
N GLU A 190 -7.37 11.35 -27.43
CA GLU A 190 -8.31 11.58 -28.52
C GLU A 190 -7.62 12.31 -29.69
N ILE A 191 -7.72 11.75 -30.90
CA ILE A 191 -7.20 12.37 -32.12
C ILE A 191 -8.03 13.62 -32.43
N SER A 192 -7.42 14.78 -32.23
CA SER A 192 -8.06 16.08 -32.41
C SER A 192 -8.65 16.25 -33.82
N GLY A 193 -9.94 16.57 -33.89
CA GLY A 193 -10.65 16.82 -35.14
C GLY A 193 -11.05 15.58 -35.94
N PHE A 194 -10.60 14.37 -35.56
CA PHE A 194 -10.98 13.15 -36.28
C PHE A 194 -12.47 12.86 -36.15
N LYS A 195 -13.04 12.99 -34.95
CA LYS A 195 -14.47 12.81 -34.71
C LYS A 195 -15.31 13.72 -35.62
N THR A 196 -14.93 14.98 -35.70
CA THR A 196 -15.57 15.97 -36.59
C THR A 196 -15.36 15.64 -38.07
N PHE A 197 -14.16 15.20 -38.45
CA PHE A 197 -13.86 14.75 -39.82
C PHE A 197 -14.76 13.58 -40.25
N VAL A 198 -14.90 12.58 -39.40
CA VAL A 198 -15.77 11.42 -39.62
C VAL A 198 -17.25 11.81 -39.67
N GLN A 199 -17.69 12.72 -38.80
CA GLN A 199 -19.08 13.22 -38.80
C GLN A 199 -19.42 14.08 -40.02
N THR A 200 -18.44 14.73 -40.65
CA THR A 200 -18.62 15.62 -41.80
C THR A 200 -18.32 14.95 -43.15
N LEU A 201 -17.89 13.68 -43.13
CA LEU A 201 -17.61 12.88 -44.31
C LEU A 201 -18.92 12.61 -45.09
N ASN A 202 -19.04 13.23 -46.26
CA ASN A 202 -20.16 13.00 -47.18
C ASN A 202 -19.74 11.99 -48.26
N PRO A 203 -20.28 10.75 -48.25
CA PRO A 203 -19.90 9.70 -49.20
C PRO A 203 -20.25 10.03 -50.65
N VAL A 204 -21.18 10.95 -50.91
CA VAL A 204 -21.56 11.38 -52.26
C VAL A 204 -20.52 12.34 -52.86
N LYS A 205 -19.76 13.07 -52.02
CA LYS A 205 -18.78 14.07 -52.46
C LYS A 205 -17.41 13.47 -52.77
N TYR A 206 -17.07 12.38 -52.09
CA TYR A 206 -15.84 11.63 -52.31
C TYR A 206 -16.16 10.36 -53.09
N SER A 207 -16.15 10.44 -54.43
CA SER A 207 -16.22 9.30 -55.34
C SER A 207 -14.94 8.46 -55.30
N ASN A 208 -14.40 8.21 -54.11
CA ASN A 208 -13.21 7.43 -53.90
C ASN A 208 -13.65 5.97 -53.73
N GLU A 209 -13.26 5.13 -54.68
CA GLU A 209 -13.63 3.72 -54.82
C GLU A 209 -13.48 2.92 -53.51
N TYR A 210 -12.54 3.32 -52.65
CA TYR A 210 -12.28 2.72 -51.33
C TYR A 210 -13.33 3.00 -50.26
N LEU A 211 -13.87 4.24 -50.18
CA LEU A 211 -14.92 4.58 -49.21
C LEU A 211 -16.25 3.93 -49.59
N ALA A 212 -16.54 3.86 -50.89
CA ALA A 212 -17.69 3.14 -51.42
C ALA A 212 -17.63 1.63 -51.10
N LYS A 213 -16.43 1.03 -51.05
CA LYS A 213 -16.24 -0.39 -50.71
C LYS A 213 -16.48 -0.70 -49.23
N LEU A 214 -16.15 0.24 -48.35
CA LEU A 214 -16.43 0.18 -46.90
C LEU A 214 -17.93 0.28 -46.59
N GLU A 215 -18.67 1.14 -47.30
CA GLU A 215 -20.13 1.20 -47.21
C GLU A 215 -20.79 -0.11 -47.69
N TRP A 216 -20.28 -0.70 -48.78
CA TRP A 216 -20.83 -1.93 -49.38
C TRP A 216 -20.73 -3.18 -48.48
N MET A 217 -19.69 -3.32 -47.65
CA MET A 217 -19.50 -4.52 -46.82
C MET A 217 -20.44 -4.60 -45.61
N LYS A 218 -21.05 -3.48 -45.18
CA LYS A 218 -21.80 -3.40 -43.91
C LYS A 218 -23.31 -3.30 -44.08
N PHE A 219 -23.78 -2.91 -45.27
CA PHE A 219 -25.18 -2.98 -45.67
C PHE A 219 -25.40 -4.26 -46.48
N ASN A 220 -26.27 -5.15 -46.00
CA ASN A 220 -26.80 -6.30 -46.78
C ASN A 220 -27.65 -5.79 -47.96
N CYS A 221 -27.06 -5.05 -48.90
CA CYS A 221 -27.71 -4.72 -50.15
C CYS A 221 -27.61 -5.93 -51.07
N GLU A 222 -28.74 -6.53 -51.43
CA GLU A 222 -28.80 -7.57 -52.45
C GLU A 222 -28.26 -7.00 -53.77
N ALA A 223 -27.12 -7.54 -54.20
CA ALA A 223 -26.53 -7.19 -55.47
C ALA A 223 -27.38 -7.78 -56.61
N SER A 224 -28.30 -7.00 -57.16
CA SER A 224 -28.80 -7.30 -58.51
C SER A 224 -27.67 -7.01 -59.49
N THR A 225 -27.13 -8.08 -60.06
CA THR A 225 -26.10 -8.09 -61.10
C THR A 225 -26.54 -7.31 -62.34
N SER A 226 -26.21 -6.03 -62.43
CA SER A 226 -25.94 -5.37 -63.72
C SER A 226 -25.25 -4.02 -63.51
N MET A 227 -24.36 -3.70 -64.45
CA MET A 227 -23.53 -2.51 -64.43
C MET A 227 -24.30 -1.21 -64.20
N CYS A 228 -23.84 -0.45 -63.20
CA CYS A 228 -23.72 1.01 -63.19
C CYS A 228 -24.80 1.80 -63.93
N LYS A 229 -25.92 2.08 -63.25
CA LYS A 229 -26.69 3.33 -63.37
C LYS A 229 -27.78 3.39 -62.29
N THR A 230 -27.83 4.53 -61.59
CA THR A 230 -28.87 4.98 -60.65
C THR A 230 -28.75 4.52 -59.19
N LEU A 231 -27.81 5.12 -58.47
CA LEU A 231 -27.76 5.18 -57.00
C LEU A 231 -28.90 6.11 -56.50
N LYS A 232 -30.14 5.61 -56.46
CA LYS A 232 -31.30 6.42 -56.01
C LYS A 232 -32.24 5.73 -55.01
N ASN A 233 -31.97 4.49 -54.61
CA ASN A 233 -32.90 3.73 -53.78
C ASN A 233 -32.33 3.12 -52.50
N CYS A 234 -31.10 3.44 -52.09
CA CYS A 234 -30.74 3.29 -50.68
C CYS A 234 -31.39 4.44 -49.92
N SER A 235 -32.27 4.12 -48.97
CA SER A 235 -32.92 5.10 -48.09
C SER A 235 -31.90 6.09 -47.54
N SER A 236 -31.95 7.33 -48.02
CA SER A 236 -30.99 8.40 -47.72
C SER A 236 -31.13 8.96 -46.29
N ASN A 237 -31.95 8.33 -45.43
CA ASN A 237 -32.27 8.80 -44.09
C ASN A 237 -31.86 7.84 -42.97
N ALA A 238 -31.18 6.72 -43.27
CA ALA A 238 -30.43 6.01 -42.23
C ALA A 238 -29.18 6.85 -41.93
N SER A 239 -29.19 7.59 -40.83
CA SER A 239 -28.10 8.50 -40.50
C SER A 239 -26.80 7.69 -40.38
N LEU A 240 -25.81 8.08 -41.18
CA LEU A 240 -24.41 7.65 -41.03
C LEU A 240 -23.95 7.83 -39.57
N GLU A 241 -24.58 8.78 -38.86
CA GLU A 241 -24.49 9.04 -37.43
C GLU A 241 -24.77 7.78 -36.56
N ALA A 242 -25.80 6.98 -36.84
CA ALA A 242 -26.08 5.76 -36.06
C ALA A 242 -25.06 4.64 -36.36
N LEU A 243 -24.60 4.53 -37.61
CA LEU A 243 -23.62 3.52 -38.04
C LEU A 243 -22.23 3.81 -37.48
N MET A 244 -21.85 5.08 -37.42
CA MET A 244 -20.60 5.55 -36.84
C MET A 244 -20.67 5.47 -35.32
N ILE A 245 -21.77 5.87 -34.67
CA ILE A 245 -21.88 5.73 -33.20
C ILE A 245 -21.75 4.27 -32.77
N GLU A 246 -22.33 3.29 -33.48
CA GLU A 246 -22.16 1.86 -33.12
C GLU A 246 -20.74 1.29 -33.39
N THR A 247 -19.88 1.94 -34.18
CA THR A 247 -18.49 1.46 -34.45
C THR A 247 -17.37 2.41 -34.03
N VAL A 248 -17.71 3.63 -33.63
CA VAL A 248 -16.78 4.72 -33.28
C VAL A 248 -16.97 5.15 -31.83
N ASP A 249 -18.06 4.74 -31.15
CA ASP A 249 -18.07 4.83 -29.68
C ASP A 249 -17.18 3.74 -29.08
N MET A 250 -16.18 4.24 -28.34
CA MET A 250 -15.15 3.56 -27.55
C MET A 250 -13.87 3.20 -28.31
N ALA A 251 -12.93 4.16 -28.26
CA ALA A 251 -11.50 4.05 -28.54
C ALA A 251 -11.12 3.41 -29.90
N PHE A 252 -10.52 4.21 -30.77
CA PHE A 252 -9.68 3.68 -31.86
C PHE A 252 -8.81 2.52 -31.34
N GLY A 253 -8.87 1.37 -32.03
CA GLY A 253 -7.98 0.24 -31.72
C GLY A 253 -6.51 0.61 -31.91
N ASP A 254 -5.62 -0.14 -31.25
CA ASP A 254 -4.17 0.13 -31.25
C ASP A 254 -3.58 0.23 -32.67
N GLU A 255 -4.08 -0.57 -33.61
CA GLU A 255 -3.67 -0.53 -35.02
C GLU A 255 -3.97 0.81 -35.69
N SER A 256 -5.10 1.44 -35.36
CA SER A 256 -5.50 2.71 -35.96
C SER A 256 -4.62 3.87 -35.49
N TYR A 257 -4.24 3.85 -34.21
CA TYR A 257 -3.24 4.79 -33.69
C TYR A 257 -1.85 4.53 -34.28
N GLY A 258 -1.50 3.26 -34.52
CA GLY A 258 -0.31 2.88 -35.27
C GLY A 258 -0.26 3.56 -36.65
N ILE A 259 -1.36 3.52 -37.41
CA ILE A 259 -1.46 4.17 -38.73
C ILE A 259 -1.32 5.69 -38.61
N TYR A 260 -2.07 6.32 -37.69
CA TYR A 260 -2.02 7.77 -37.48
C TYR A 260 -0.59 8.24 -37.16
N ASN A 261 0.06 7.59 -36.20
CA ASN A 261 1.43 7.92 -35.80
C ASN A 261 2.42 7.65 -36.93
N ALA A 262 2.25 6.56 -37.70
CA ALA A 262 3.10 6.25 -38.84
C ALA A 262 3.04 7.33 -39.92
N VAL A 263 1.84 7.82 -40.26
CA VAL A 263 1.66 8.88 -41.25
C VAL A 263 2.27 10.19 -40.76
N TYR A 264 2.06 10.56 -39.49
CA TYR A 264 2.65 11.76 -38.90
C TYR A 264 4.17 11.68 -38.85
N ALA A 265 4.74 10.54 -38.46
CA ALA A 265 6.19 10.33 -38.45
C ALA A 265 6.80 10.52 -39.83
N VAL A 266 6.17 9.95 -40.87
CA VAL A 266 6.59 10.15 -42.27
C VAL A 266 6.45 11.61 -42.68
N ALA A 267 5.35 12.28 -42.35
CA ALA A 267 5.12 13.69 -42.69
C ALA A 267 6.16 14.62 -42.04
N HIS A 268 6.47 14.42 -40.76
CA HIS A 268 7.51 15.18 -40.06
C HIS A 268 8.89 14.94 -40.66
N ALA A 269 9.24 13.69 -41.00
CA ALA A 269 10.50 13.37 -41.66
C ALA A 269 10.62 14.06 -43.04
N PHE A 270 9.55 14.08 -43.83
CA PHE A 270 9.53 14.81 -45.11
C PHE A 270 9.58 16.32 -44.93
N HIS A 271 8.92 16.87 -43.90
CA HIS A 271 8.95 18.30 -43.62
C HIS A 271 10.36 18.78 -43.30
N GLU A 272 11.09 18.05 -42.45
CA GLU A 272 12.50 18.33 -42.15
C GLU A 272 13.40 18.23 -43.38
N LEU A 273 13.19 17.20 -44.22
CA LEU A 273 13.92 17.05 -45.48
C LEU A 273 13.67 18.24 -46.45
N LEU A 274 12.44 18.75 -46.48
CA LEU A 274 12.06 19.91 -47.29
C LEU A 274 12.66 21.22 -46.74
N LEU A 275 12.69 21.40 -45.42
CA LEU A 275 13.35 22.55 -44.80
C LEU A 275 14.85 22.57 -45.12
N GLN A 276 15.52 21.42 -45.05
CA GLN A 276 16.94 21.29 -45.44
C GLN A 276 17.21 21.60 -46.92
N THR A 277 16.26 21.30 -47.82
CA THR A 277 16.41 21.60 -49.25
C THR A 277 16.14 23.06 -49.60
N MET A 278 15.41 23.81 -48.76
CA MET A 278 15.18 25.25 -48.94
C MET A 278 16.33 26.12 -48.39
N ASP A 279 17.17 25.61 -47.50
CA ASP A 279 18.38 26.30 -46.99
C ASP A 279 19.60 26.21 -47.94
N ASN A 280 19.49 25.52 -49.08
CA ASN A 280 20.58 25.31 -50.04
C ASN A 280 20.96 26.53 -50.92
N TRP A 281 20.50 27.76 -50.63
CA TRP A 281 21.03 29.01 -51.26
C TRP A 281 22.06 29.74 -50.37
N LYS A 282 22.57 29.16 -49.29
CA LYS A 282 23.74 29.70 -48.59
C LYS A 282 24.78 28.61 -48.37
N VAL A 283 25.77 28.59 -49.26
CA VAL A 283 26.91 27.67 -49.13
C VAL A 283 28.10 28.35 -48.45
N HIS A 284 28.68 27.60 -47.51
CA HIS A 284 29.94 27.73 -46.76
C HIS A 284 29.90 28.67 -45.55
N ILE A 285 29.96 28.19 -44.31
CA ILE A 285 31.01 27.32 -43.74
C ILE A 285 30.40 26.25 -42.81
N PHE A 286 30.90 25.02 -42.95
CA PHE A 286 30.65 23.88 -42.07
C PHE A 286 30.93 24.24 -40.61
N ASN A 287 29.90 24.18 -39.76
CA ASN A 287 30.06 23.53 -38.47
C ASN A 287 29.49 22.13 -38.65
N CYS A 288 30.38 21.14 -38.74
CA CYS A 288 30.00 19.75 -38.58
C CYS A 288 29.55 19.59 -37.12
N SER A 289 28.27 19.84 -36.84
CA SER A 289 27.71 19.60 -35.52
C SER A 289 27.32 18.12 -35.42
N LYS A 290 28.38 17.34 -35.15
CA LYS A 290 28.44 15.92 -34.76
C LYS A 290 28.00 14.91 -35.82
N MET A 291 28.98 14.47 -36.61
CA MET A 291 29.11 13.07 -37.01
C MET A 291 28.84 12.23 -35.74
N LEU A 292 27.77 11.41 -35.72
CA LEU A 292 27.53 10.50 -34.60
C LEU A 292 28.80 9.65 -34.45
N PRO A 293 29.45 9.65 -33.28
CA PRO A 293 30.61 8.80 -33.10
C PRO A 293 30.14 7.35 -33.30
N SER A 294 30.86 6.58 -34.10
CA SER A 294 30.65 5.14 -34.24
C SER A 294 31.10 4.49 -32.93
N VAL A 295 30.22 4.53 -31.94
CA VAL A 295 30.42 3.94 -30.61
C VAL A 295 29.74 2.58 -30.57
N CYS A 296 30.40 1.63 -29.95
CA CYS A 296 29.85 0.29 -29.74
C CYS A 296 28.63 0.31 -28.83
N SER A 297 28.66 1.18 -27.81
CA SER A 297 27.61 1.35 -26.82
C SER A 297 27.25 2.83 -26.69
N SER A 298 25.96 3.12 -26.57
CA SER A 298 25.48 4.47 -26.27
C SER A 298 25.83 4.88 -24.85
N ASP A 299 25.94 6.18 -24.62
CA ASP A 299 26.18 6.73 -23.28
C ASP A 299 25.07 6.30 -22.30
N CYS A 300 25.44 5.80 -21.12
CA CYS A 300 24.46 5.46 -20.10
C CYS A 300 23.88 6.75 -19.49
N GLY A 301 22.55 6.89 -19.56
CA GLY A 301 21.84 8.01 -18.95
C GLY A 301 21.83 7.96 -17.41
N PRO A 302 21.35 9.02 -16.75
CA PRO A 302 21.16 9.05 -15.30
C PRO A 302 20.33 7.84 -14.82
N GLY A 303 20.68 7.28 -13.66
CA GLY A 303 20.07 6.06 -13.10
C GLY A 303 20.69 4.74 -13.58
N PHE A 304 21.62 4.78 -14.53
CA PHE A 304 22.31 3.61 -15.07
C PHE A 304 23.83 3.72 -14.87
N ARG A 305 24.49 2.57 -14.74
CA ARG A 305 25.96 2.42 -14.68
C ARG A 305 26.47 1.51 -15.80
N LYS A 306 27.73 1.69 -16.16
CA LYS A 306 28.43 0.82 -17.11
C LYS A 306 28.69 -0.56 -16.50
N PHE A 307 28.45 -1.58 -17.29
CA PHE A 307 28.73 -2.96 -16.95
C PHE A 307 29.60 -3.60 -18.04
N TRP A 308 30.75 -4.11 -17.60
CA TRP A 308 31.75 -4.74 -18.47
C TRP A 308 31.60 -6.25 -18.36
N GLN A 309 31.18 -6.92 -19.43
CA GLN A 309 31.05 -8.36 -19.47
C GLN A 309 32.36 -9.02 -19.93
N GLU A 310 32.75 -10.15 -19.32
CA GLU A 310 33.92 -10.92 -19.74
C GLU A 310 33.81 -11.32 -21.23
N GLY A 311 34.73 -10.81 -22.05
CA GLY A 311 34.80 -11.08 -23.50
C GLY A 311 34.47 -9.89 -24.41
N MET A 312 33.99 -8.76 -23.88
CA MET A 312 33.82 -7.52 -24.66
C MET A 312 35.12 -6.71 -24.76
N SER A 313 35.30 -5.94 -25.84
CA SER A 313 36.42 -4.99 -25.99
C SER A 313 36.24 -3.75 -25.10
N ASP A 314 37.34 -3.12 -24.66
CA ASP A 314 37.39 -1.99 -23.70
C ASP A 314 36.51 -0.75 -24.03
N CYS A 315 35.91 -0.68 -25.23
CA CYS A 315 35.01 0.39 -25.67
C CYS A 315 33.53 -0.01 -25.77
N CYS A 316 33.18 -1.27 -25.46
CA CYS A 316 31.82 -1.81 -25.45
C CYS A 316 31.41 -2.15 -24.02
N PHE A 317 30.28 -1.61 -23.59
CA PHE A 317 29.71 -1.84 -22.25
C PHE A 317 28.18 -1.87 -22.34
N ASP A 318 27.54 -2.55 -21.40
CA ASP A 318 26.08 -2.51 -21.24
C ASP A 318 25.69 -1.53 -20.13
N CYS A 319 24.53 -0.90 -20.26
CA CYS A 319 23.98 -0.01 -19.24
C CYS A 319 23.06 -0.80 -18.32
N ASN A 320 23.53 -1.09 -17.11
CA ASN A 320 22.73 -1.72 -16.08
C ASN A 320 22.15 -0.66 -15.13
N PRO A 321 20.92 -0.84 -14.62
CA PRO A 321 20.37 0.07 -13.61
C PRO A 321 21.25 0.04 -12.35
N CYS A 322 21.25 1.16 -11.62
CA CYS A 322 21.94 1.22 -10.34
C CYS A 322 21.38 0.16 -9.37
N PRO A 323 22.22 -0.38 -8.46
CA PRO A 323 21.74 -1.19 -7.35
C PRO A 323 20.71 -0.46 -6.48
N GLU A 324 19.94 -1.20 -5.67
CA GLU A 324 18.97 -0.61 -4.75
C GLU A 324 19.62 0.44 -3.84
N ASN A 325 18.95 1.59 -3.70
CA ASN A 325 19.38 2.74 -2.90
C ASN A 325 20.68 3.45 -3.36
N GLU A 326 21.12 3.20 -4.59
CA GLU A 326 22.18 3.96 -5.27
C GLU A 326 21.60 4.81 -6.41
N VAL A 327 22.23 5.94 -6.69
CA VAL A 327 21.82 6.87 -7.75
C VAL A 327 22.97 7.24 -8.67
N SER A 328 22.61 7.65 -9.88
CA SER A 328 23.51 8.18 -10.89
C SER A 328 22.86 9.45 -11.45
N ASN A 329 23.42 10.62 -11.11
CA ASN A 329 22.95 11.91 -11.63
C ASN A 329 23.68 12.30 -12.93
N GLU A 330 24.86 11.71 -13.15
CA GLU A 330 25.71 11.99 -14.31
C GLU A 330 25.61 10.87 -15.35
N THR A 331 25.90 11.18 -16.60
CA THR A 331 25.98 10.19 -17.67
C THR A 331 27.29 9.40 -17.58
N ASN A 332 27.29 8.13 -18.00
CA ASN A 332 28.48 7.30 -18.18
C ASN A 332 29.29 6.96 -16.91
N VAL A 333 28.61 6.75 -15.78
CA VAL A 333 29.25 6.40 -14.51
C VAL A 333 29.63 4.91 -14.46
N ASP A 334 30.83 4.60 -13.98
CA ASP A 334 31.28 3.21 -13.77
C ASP A 334 30.67 2.61 -12.48
N GLN A 335 30.41 3.45 -11.48
CA GLN A 335 29.87 3.07 -10.18
C GLN A 335 28.86 4.11 -9.69
N CYS A 336 27.70 3.65 -9.22
CA CYS A 336 26.66 4.52 -8.67
C CYS A 336 27.04 4.99 -7.26
N THR A 337 26.44 6.10 -6.83
CA THR A 337 26.66 6.66 -5.49
C THR A 337 25.48 6.29 -4.59
N SER A 338 25.76 5.81 -3.38
CA SER A 338 24.70 5.51 -2.42
C SER A 338 24.03 6.79 -1.91
N CYS A 339 22.70 6.78 -1.79
CA CYS A 339 21.98 7.90 -1.16
C CYS A 339 22.33 8.01 0.34
N PRO A 340 22.38 9.24 0.90
CA PRO A 340 22.50 9.45 2.34
C PRO A 340 21.38 8.76 3.11
N GLU A 341 21.62 8.41 4.38
CA GLU A 341 20.68 7.63 5.20
C GLU A 341 19.26 8.26 5.33
N GLU A 342 19.19 9.59 5.23
CA GLU A 342 17.95 10.39 5.33
C GLU A 342 17.12 10.40 4.03
N GLN A 343 17.70 9.88 2.94
CA GLN A 343 17.12 9.91 1.61
C GLN A 343 17.05 8.50 1.03
N TYR A 344 16.26 8.34 -0.02
CA TYR A 344 16.19 7.11 -0.80
C TYR A 344 16.24 7.42 -2.29
N ALA A 345 16.79 6.51 -3.08
CA ALA A 345 16.79 6.66 -4.53
C ALA A 345 15.36 6.70 -5.08
N ASN A 346 15.06 7.64 -5.96
CA ASN A 346 13.78 7.70 -6.65
C ASN A 346 13.58 6.49 -7.58
N SER A 347 12.37 6.30 -8.12
CA SER A 347 12.05 5.17 -9.02
C SER A 347 12.92 5.12 -10.28
N GLU A 348 13.47 6.25 -10.72
CA GLU A 348 14.38 6.35 -11.87
C GLU A 348 15.86 6.27 -11.47
N GLN A 349 16.16 6.15 -10.17
CA GLN A 349 17.51 6.10 -9.59
C GLN A 349 18.45 7.26 -10.01
N ASN A 350 17.89 8.41 -10.40
CA ASN A 350 18.66 9.59 -10.82
C ASN A 350 18.85 10.61 -9.69
N HIS A 351 17.96 10.61 -8.68
CA HIS A 351 18.00 11.55 -7.56
C HIS A 351 17.62 10.88 -6.24
N CYS A 352 18.19 11.39 -5.15
CA CYS A 352 17.80 11.01 -3.80
C CYS A 352 16.60 11.89 -3.34
N ILE A 353 15.55 11.25 -2.84
CA ILE A 353 14.34 11.87 -2.30
C ILE A 353 14.35 11.70 -0.78
N ASP A 354 13.93 12.74 -0.05
CA ASP A 354 13.77 12.66 1.40
C ASP A 354 12.69 11.65 1.78
N LYS A 355 13.01 10.73 2.69
CA LYS A 355 12.04 9.75 3.20
C LYS A 355 10.96 10.46 4.04
N VAL A 356 9.70 10.05 3.92
CA VAL A 356 8.57 10.70 4.62
C VAL A 356 8.55 10.33 6.10
N VAL A 357 8.38 11.33 6.97
CA VAL A 357 8.32 11.14 8.43
C VAL A 357 6.95 10.64 8.90
N ILE A 358 6.87 9.47 9.55
CA ILE A 358 5.61 8.95 10.14
C ILE A 358 5.66 9.02 11.68
N PHE A 359 4.85 9.91 12.27
CA PHE A 359 4.61 10.02 13.71
C PHE A 359 3.11 9.94 14.05
N LEU A 360 2.77 9.72 15.32
CA LEU A 360 1.37 9.75 15.78
C LEU A 360 0.89 11.21 15.83
N ASN A 361 0.31 11.67 14.72
CA ASN A 361 -0.09 13.05 14.52
C ASN A 361 -1.45 13.37 15.19
N TYR A 362 -1.61 14.61 15.67
CA TYR A 362 -2.92 15.15 16.06
C TYR A 362 -3.91 15.18 14.88
N GLY A 363 -3.43 15.22 13.63
CA GLY A 363 -4.29 15.13 12.45
C GLY A 363 -4.85 13.72 12.17
N ASP A 364 -4.26 12.66 12.74
CA ASP A 364 -4.69 11.28 12.49
C ASP A 364 -5.96 10.96 13.29
N THR A 365 -6.88 10.18 12.70
CA THR A 365 -8.12 9.75 13.38
C THR A 365 -7.84 9.02 14.69
N LEU A 366 -6.80 8.17 14.71
CA LEU A 366 -6.33 7.48 15.89
C LEU A 366 -5.79 8.45 16.94
N GLY A 367 -4.97 9.43 16.54
CA GLY A 367 -4.41 10.44 17.43
C GLY A 367 -5.50 11.29 18.08
N MET A 368 -6.46 11.77 17.30
CA MET A 368 -7.61 12.54 17.80
C MET A 368 -8.45 11.76 18.80
N ALA A 369 -8.72 10.47 18.52
CA ALA A 369 -9.47 9.62 19.43
C ALA A 369 -8.74 9.45 20.78
N LEU A 370 -7.42 9.22 20.76
CA LEU A 370 -6.62 9.08 21.97
C LEU A 370 -6.57 10.37 22.80
N VAL A 371 -6.41 11.54 22.16
CA VAL A 371 -6.44 12.86 22.83
C VAL A 371 -7.79 13.11 23.48
N LEU A 372 -8.88 12.84 22.77
CA LEU A 372 -10.24 13.00 23.30
C LEU A 372 -10.46 12.09 24.52
N MET A 373 -10.07 10.81 24.43
CA MET A 373 -10.18 9.89 25.56
C MET A 373 -9.35 10.33 26.77
N ALA A 374 -8.10 10.74 26.55
CA ALA A 374 -7.20 11.22 27.61
C ALA A 374 -7.76 12.44 28.33
N THR A 375 -8.22 13.44 27.58
CA THR A 375 -8.78 14.68 28.14
C THR A 375 -10.10 14.45 28.85
N CYS A 376 -11.01 13.63 28.29
CA CYS A 376 -12.26 13.26 28.93
C CYS A 376 -12.05 12.50 30.25
N LEU A 377 -11.15 11.52 30.29
CA LEU A 377 -10.84 10.75 31.52
C LEU A 377 -10.16 11.62 32.58
N SER A 378 -9.28 12.54 32.17
CA SER A 378 -8.67 13.52 33.07
C SER A 378 -9.71 14.46 33.69
N ALA A 379 -10.59 15.03 32.86
CA ALA A 379 -11.67 15.90 33.32
C ALA A 379 -12.63 15.16 34.28
N PHE A 380 -13.02 13.93 33.94
CA PHE A 380 -13.85 13.10 34.80
C PHE A 380 -13.18 12.81 36.16
N THR A 381 -11.88 12.53 36.17
CA THR A 381 -11.11 12.31 37.41
C THR A 381 -11.03 13.58 38.25
N PHE A 382 -10.87 14.75 37.62
CA PHE A 382 -10.88 16.03 38.31
C PHE A 382 -12.23 16.33 38.96
N VAL A 383 -13.34 16.00 38.28
CA VAL A 383 -14.70 16.10 38.86
C VAL A 383 -14.83 15.19 40.09
N ILE A 384 -14.34 13.94 40.02
CA ILE A 384 -14.33 13.02 41.17
C ILE A 384 -13.52 13.61 42.34
N LEU A 385 -12.35 14.19 42.06
CA LEU A 385 -11.56 14.88 43.08
C LEU A 385 -12.33 16.03 43.72
N GLY A 386 -13.01 16.85 42.91
CA GLY A 386 -13.89 17.91 43.39
C GLY A 386 -15.00 17.40 44.31
N VAL A 387 -15.67 16.31 43.95
CA VAL A 387 -16.70 15.67 44.80
C VAL A 387 -16.13 15.22 46.14
N PHE A 388 -14.94 14.61 46.15
CA PHE A 388 -14.28 14.17 47.37
C PHE A 388 -13.83 15.32 48.27
N VAL A 389 -13.42 16.45 47.68
CA VAL A 389 -13.05 17.67 48.42
C VAL A 389 -14.29 18.36 49.00
N ILE A 390 -15.37 18.49 48.23
CA ILE A 390 -16.63 19.09 48.69
C ILE A 390 -17.24 18.26 49.82
N HIS A 391 -17.29 16.93 49.66
CA HIS A 391 -17.84 16.01 50.66
C HIS A 391 -16.80 15.45 51.61
N GLN A 392 -15.72 16.20 51.86
CA GLN A 392 -14.63 15.74 52.71
C GLN A 392 -15.11 15.25 54.07
N ASP A 393 -16.09 15.91 54.69
CA ASP A 393 -16.57 15.63 56.05
C ASP A 393 -17.43 14.38 56.23
N THR A 394 -17.78 13.74 55.12
CA THR A 394 -18.55 12.50 55.14
C THR A 394 -17.76 11.33 55.73
N PRO A 395 -18.40 10.40 56.47
CA PRO A 395 -17.72 9.27 57.08
C PRO A 395 -17.07 8.34 56.06
N ILE A 396 -17.61 8.23 54.83
CA ILE A 396 -17.03 7.44 53.75
C ILE A 396 -15.64 7.99 53.35
N VAL A 397 -15.51 9.31 53.20
CA VAL A 397 -14.27 9.95 52.78
C VAL A 397 -13.24 9.96 53.93
N LYS A 398 -13.67 10.11 55.18
CA LYS A 398 -12.81 9.99 56.38
C LYS A 398 -12.29 8.57 56.60
N ALA A 399 -13.14 7.55 56.49
CA ALA A 399 -12.77 6.15 56.66
C ALA A 399 -11.76 5.68 55.59
N ASN A 400 -11.83 6.28 54.40
CA ASN A 400 -10.98 5.97 53.25
C ASN A 400 -9.66 6.79 53.20
N ASN A 401 -9.23 7.38 54.32
CA ASN A 401 -8.02 8.20 54.44
C ASN A 401 -7.89 9.26 53.32
N ARG A 402 -8.46 10.44 53.58
CA ARG A 402 -8.50 11.61 52.68
C ARG A 402 -7.20 11.84 51.89
N ASN A 403 -6.06 11.84 52.58
CA ASN A 403 -4.76 12.16 51.97
C ASN A 403 -4.37 11.14 50.90
N LEU A 404 -4.50 9.84 51.17
CA LEU A 404 -4.17 8.78 50.19
C LEU A 404 -5.12 8.83 48.99
N SER A 405 -6.41 9.10 49.24
CA SER A 405 -7.39 9.23 48.15
C SER A 405 -7.11 10.45 47.26
N TYR A 406 -6.72 11.59 47.82
CA TYR A 406 -6.32 12.77 47.05
C TYR A 406 -5.02 12.53 46.26
N THR A 407 -4.00 11.94 46.89
CA THR A 407 -2.74 11.60 46.20
C THR A 407 -2.99 10.68 45.00
N LEU A 408 -3.86 9.67 45.15
CA LEU A 408 -4.20 8.75 44.06
C LEU A 408 -5.00 9.45 42.94
N LEU A 409 -5.96 10.30 43.26
CA LEU A 409 -6.74 11.01 42.23
C LEU A 409 -5.88 12.02 41.47
N ILE A 410 -5.01 12.76 42.17
CA ILE A 410 -4.08 13.70 41.52
C ILE A 410 -3.08 12.95 40.63
N SER A 411 -2.52 11.83 41.09
CA SER A 411 -1.62 11.04 40.25
C SER A 411 -2.34 10.45 39.03
N LEU A 412 -3.59 10.00 39.17
CA LEU A 412 -4.39 9.54 38.03
C LEU A 412 -4.68 10.65 37.01
N VAL A 413 -4.94 11.89 37.45
CA VAL A 413 -5.05 13.05 36.53
C VAL A 413 -3.77 13.22 35.72
N VAL A 414 -2.61 13.16 36.39
CA VAL A 414 -1.31 13.25 35.69
C VAL A 414 -1.10 12.05 34.75
N CYS A 415 -1.48 10.83 35.15
CA CYS A 415 -1.42 9.65 34.29
C CYS A 415 -2.30 9.78 33.03
N PHE A 416 -3.49 10.38 33.13
CA PHE A 416 -4.36 10.61 31.97
C PHE A 416 -3.85 11.74 31.05
N LEU A 417 -3.12 12.72 31.59
CA LEU A 417 -2.51 13.78 30.79
C LEU A 417 -1.17 13.39 30.15
N CYS A 418 -0.44 12.45 30.75
CA CYS A 418 0.87 11.98 30.28
C CYS A 418 0.86 11.52 28.80
N PRO A 419 -0.14 10.78 28.30
CA PRO A 419 -0.28 10.45 26.88
C PRO A 419 -0.19 11.62 25.89
N LEU A 420 -0.55 12.84 26.30
CA LEU A 420 -0.46 14.02 25.42
C LEU A 420 1.00 14.35 25.07
N LEU A 421 1.96 13.93 25.88
CA LEU A 421 3.39 14.06 25.59
C LEU A 421 3.85 13.09 24.49
N TYR A 422 3.13 11.99 24.27
CA TYR A 422 3.44 10.97 23.27
C TYR A 422 2.84 11.30 21.89
N ILE A 423 1.85 12.21 21.84
CA ILE A 423 1.14 12.58 20.62
C ILE A 423 1.68 13.92 20.10
N GLY A 424 2.00 13.97 18.81
CA GLY A 424 2.58 15.14 18.15
C GLY A 424 4.04 14.98 17.77
N HIS A 425 4.64 16.09 17.33
CA HIS A 425 6.02 16.10 16.87
C HIS A 425 6.99 15.87 18.05
N PRO A 426 7.86 14.85 17.99
CA PRO A 426 8.80 14.57 19.06
C PRO A 426 9.86 15.67 19.13
N ASN A 427 10.00 16.28 20.30
CA ASN A 427 11.06 17.22 20.64
C ASN A 427 11.94 16.58 21.71
N SER A 428 13.22 16.99 21.82
CA SER A 428 14.15 16.41 22.79
C SER A 428 13.61 16.49 24.24
N ALA A 429 12.99 17.63 24.58
CA ALA A 429 12.34 17.80 25.88
C ALA A 429 11.12 16.88 26.05
N SER A 430 10.31 16.67 25.00
CA SER A 430 9.15 15.79 25.04
C SER A 430 9.57 14.34 25.26
N CYS A 431 10.61 13.85 24.59
CA CYS A 431 11.12 12.48 24.76
C CYS A 431 11.57 12.20 26.20
N ILE A 432 12.30 13.15 26.80
CA ILE A 432 12.73 13.07 28.21
C ILE A 432 11.51 13.08 29.14
N LEU A 433 10.58 14.01 28.90
CA LEU A 433 9.42 14.19 29.77
C LEU A 433 8.45 13.00 29.70
N GLN A 434 8.27 12.38 28.54
CA GLN A 434 7.46 11.17 28.35
C GLN A 434 7.85 10.08 29.37
N GLN A 435 9.11 9.69 29.40
CA GLN A 435 9.59 8.58 30.23
C GLN A 435 9.59 8.92 31.72
N ILE A 436 9.97 10.15 32.08
CA ILE A 436 10.01 10.59 33.48
C ILE A 436 8.60 10.68 34.05
N VAL A 437 7.69 11.37 33.34
CA VAL A 437 6.32 11.58 33.82
C VAL A 437 5.59 10.25 33.92
N PHE A 438 5.73 9.39 32.91
CA PHE A 438 5.17 8.04 32.95
C PHE A 438 5.67 7.26 34.19
N GLY A 439 6.98 7.15 34.37
CA GLY A 439 7.56 6.36 35.46
C GLY A 439 7.22 6.90 36.85
N VAL A 440 7.32 8.21 37.05
CA VAL A 440 7.03 8.83 38.35
C VAL A 440 5.54 8.80 38.67
N ALA A 441 4.67 9.18 37.73
CA ALA A 441 3.21 9.24 37.97
C ALA A 441 2.63 7.86 38.28
N PHE A 442 3.02 6.82 37.52
CA PHE A 442 2.58 5.45 37.77
C PHE A 442 3.12 4.91 39.10
N THR A 443 4.36 5.24 39.47
CA THR A 443 4.93 4.83 40.76
C THR A 443 4.14 5.42 41.91
N VAL A 444 3.79 6.72 41.84
CA VAL A 444 2.94 7.37 42.85
C VAL A 444 1.57 6.70 42.91
N ALA A 445 0.93 6.42 41.77
CA ALA A 445 -0.38 5.77 41.73
C ALA A 445 -0.36 4.37 42.37
N VAL A 446 0.53 3.48 41.92
CA VAL A 446 0.60 2.09 42.41
C VAL A 446 1.06 2.04 43.87
N SER A 447 2.07 2.83 44.27
CA SER A 447 2.50 2.90 45.67
C SER A 447 1.41 3.47 46.60
N THR A 448 0.55 4.36 46.12
CA THR A 448 -0.61 4.83 46.88
C THR A 448 -1.66 3.74 47.05
N VAL A 449 -1.90 2.92 46.02
CA VAL A 449 -2.76 1.73 46.15
C VAL A 449 -2.17 0.73 47.14
N LEU A 450 -0.85 0.51 47.13
CA LEU A 450 -0.15 -0.31 48.13
C LEU A 450 -0.29 0.25 49.55
N ALA A 451 -0.05 1.54 49.72
CA ALA A 451 -0.23 2.20 51.02
C ALA A 451 -1.67 2.05 51.53
N LYS A 452 -2.65 2.13 50.63
CA LYS A 452 -4.06 1.95 50.95
C LYS A 452 -4.41 0.51 51.32
N THR A 453 -3.95 -0.49 50.56
CA THR A 453 -4.17 -1.91 50.87
C THR A 453 -3.52 -2.30 52.20
N VAL A 454 -2.29 -1.83 52.46
CA VAL A 454 -1.63 -2.01 53.76
C VAL A 454 -2.42 -1.35 54.89
N THR A 455 -2.96 -0.15 54.69
CA THR A 455 -3.80 0.53 55.69
C THR A 455 -5.04 -0.29 56.03
N VAL A 456 -5.71 -0.88 55.02
CA VAL A 456 -6.87 -1.76 55.22
C VAL A 456 -6.48 -3.03 56.00
N VAL A 457 -5.40 -3.71 55.59
CA VAL A 457 -4.91 -4.91 56.30
C VAL A 457 -4.56 -4.60 57.75
N LEU A 458 -3.94 -3.45 57.99
CA LEU A 458 -3.51 -3.02 59.32
C LEU A 458 -4.71 -2.66 60.21
N ALA A 459 -5.74 -2.03 59.65
CA ALA A 459 -6.98 -1.72 60.36
C ALA A 459 -7.70 -2.98 60.86
N PHE A 460 -7.77 -4.04 60.05
CA PHE A 460 -8.46 -5.28 60.43
C PHE A 460 -7.66 -6.17 61.39
N LYS A 461 -6.33 -6.23 61.29
CA LYS A 461 -5.51 -7.01 62.24
C LYS A 461 -5.40 -6.38 63.64
N ILE A 462 -5.94 -5.19 63.86
CA ILE A 462 -5.99 -4.51 65.18
C ILE A 462 -6.99 -5.17 66.14
N THR A 463 -7.94 -5.98 65.67
CA THR A 463 -8.85 -6.73 66.56
C THR A 463 -8.14 -7.85 67.35
N ASN A 464 -6.91 -8.24 66.97
CA ASN A 464 -6.00 -9.09 67.76
C ASN A 464 -4.53 -8.59 67.60
N PRO A 465 -4.12 -7.51 68.27
CA PRO A 465 -2.87 -6.83 67.92
C PRO A 465 -1.64 -7.43 68.62
N GLY A 466 -0.57 -7.66 67.87
CA GLY A 466 0.79 -7.67 68.39
C GLY A 466 1.35 -6.24 68.57
N ARG A 467 2.17 -5.99 69.61
CA ARG A 467 2.71 -4.66 69.97
C ARG A 467 3.36 -3.89 68.79
N ARG A 468 3.98 -4.60 67.84
CA ARG A 468 4.63 -4.05 66.62
C ARG A 468 3.63 -3.49 65.61
N MET A 469 2.45 -4.10 65.49
CA MET A 469 1.40 -3.77 64.51
C MET A 469 0.77 -2.40 64.80
N ARG A 470 0.53 -2.11 66.09
CA ARG A 470 -0.01 -0.83 66.56
C ARG A 470 0.95 0.34 66.33
N TYR A 471 2.26 0.10 66.42
CA TYR A 471 3.29 1.10 66.15
C TYR A 471 3.29 1.56 64.68
N TYR A 472 3.16 0.63 63.72
CA TYR A 472 3.14 0.96 62.28
C TYR A 472 1.95 1.82 61.84
N LEU A 473 0.78 1.67 62.47
CA LEU A 473 -0.40 2.48 62.12
C LEU A 473 -0.29 3.90 62.72
N VAL A 474 0.27 4.02 63.92
CA VAL A 474 0.45 5.29 64.64
C VAL A 474 1.62 6.11 64.08
N SER A 475 2.64 5.47 63.50
CA SER A 475 3.81 6.16 62.93
C SER A 475 3.55 6.82 61.57
N GLY A 476 2.38 6.64 60.96
CA GLY A 476 2.11 7.14 59.61
C GLY A 476 2.85 6.38 58.50
N ALA A 477 3.23 5.11 58.76
CA ALA A 477 3.96 4.23 57.83
C ALA A 477 3.46 4.22 56.37
N PRO A 478 2.14 4.29 56.07
CA PRO A 478 1.65 4.31 54.68
C PRO A 478 2.17 5.50 53.85
N LYS A 479 2.42 6.66 54.48
CA LYS A 479 3.00 7.83 53.78
C LYS A 479 4.46 7.60 53.40
N TYR A 480 5.20 6.88 54.24
CA TYR A 480 6.59 6.52 53.98
C TYR A 480 6.73 5.50 52.83
N ILE A 481 5.71 4.65 52.60
CA ILE A 481 5.69 3.72 51.45
C ILE A 481 5.70 4.48 50.13
N ILE A 482 4.86 5.51 50.00
CA ILE A 482 4.80 6.33 48.77
C ILE A 482 6.16 7.01 48.56
N ALA A 483 6.67 7.69 49.61
CA ALA A 483 7.94 8.40 49.55
C ALA A 483 9.11 7.47 49.16
N SER A 484 9.26 6.31 49.81
CA SER A 484 10.36 5.39 49.51
C SER A 484 10.29 4.83 48.09
N CYS A 485 9.11 4.41 47.62
CA CYS A 485 8.93 3.94 46.25
C CYS A 485 9.24 5.04 45.23
N THR A 486 8.76 6.25 45.46
CA THR A 486 9.03 7.38 44.55
C THR A 486 10.51 7.76 44.51
N ILE A 487 11.21 7.75 45.65
CA ILE A 487 12.65 8.02 45.71
C ILE A 487 13.42 6.99 44.88
N ILE A 488 13.11 5.69 45.04
CA ILE A 488 13.74 4.63 44.24
C ILE A 488 13.52 4.87 42.75
N GLN A 489 12.28 5.18 42.33
CA GLN A 489 11.99 5.47 40.93
C GLN A 489 12.73 6.70 40.42
N THR A 490 12.80 7.79 41.19
CA THR A 490 13.53 9.00 40.77
C THR A 490 15.02 8.75 40.62
N ILE A 491 15.63 7.90 41.47
CA ILE A 491 17.03 7.50 41.35
C ILE A 491 17.24 6.68 40.07
N LEU A 492 16.36 5.71 39.78
CA LEU A 492 16.43 4.93 38.54
C LEU A 492 16.30 5.82 37.29
N CYS A 493 15.36 6.76 37.28
CA CYS A 493 15.22 7.74 36.21
C CYS A 493 16.46 8.65 36.09
N ALA A 494 17.03 9.12 37.20
CA ALA A 494 18.24 9.95 37.18
C ALA A 494 19.46 9.19 36.62
N ILE A 495 19.63 7.92 37.00
CA ILE A 495 20.67 7.04 36.45
C ILE A 495 20.46 6.84 34.95
N TRP A 496 19.22 6.59 34.51
CA TRP A 496 18.90 6.44 33.09
C TRP A 496 19.28 7.69 32.30
N LEU A 497 18.87 8.88 32.75
CA LEU A 497 19.22 10.15 32.12
C LEU A 497 20.73 10.43 32.11
N GLY A 498 21.45 9.97 33.13
CA GLY A 498 22.89 10.18 33.25
C GLY A 498 23.73 9.26 32.35
N ILE A 499 23.27 8.03 32.08
CA ILE A 499 24.00 7.06 31.25
C ILE A 499 23.63 7.25 29.77
N SER A 500 22.33 7.32 29.46
CA SER A 500 21.84 7.38 28.08
C SER A 500 20.47 8.09 28.08
N PRO A 501 20.46 9.43 28.01
CA PRO A 501 19.20 10.18 28.00
C PRO A 501 18.39 9.85 26.74
N PRO A 502 17.05 9.75 26.83
CA PRO A 502 16.20 9.59 25.65
C PRO A 502 16.38 10.77 24.70
N SER A 503 16.73 10.47 23.46
CA SER A 503 16.95 11.46 22.39
C SER A 503 16.07 11.16 21.19
N ILE A 504 15.92 12.14 20.32
CA ILE A 504 15.26 11.91 19.03
C ILE A 504 16.23 11.04 18.21
N ASN A 505 15.78 9.86 17.79
CA ASN A 505 16.52 9.05 16.84
C ASN A 505 15.72 8.91 15.56
N THR A 506 16.43 8.97 14.44
CA THR A 506 15.91 8.71 13.12
C THR A 506 16.26 7.27 12.78
N ASP A 507 15.28 6.36 12.84
CA ASP A 507 15.50 4.98 12.41
C ASP A 507 15.55 4.94 10.88
N ALA A 508 16.75 5.14 10.33
CA ALA A 508 17.01 5.17 8.89
C ALA A 508 16.92 3.80 8.20
N HIS A 509 16.79 2.72 8.98
CA HIS A 509 16.79 1.31 8.54
C HIS A 509 15.40 0.67 8.42
N SER A 510 14.32 1.42 8.70
CA SER A 510 12.96 0.92 8.47
C SER A 510 12.56 1.08 7.00
N GLU A 511 11.76 0.14 6.49
CA GLU A 511 11.19 -0.03 5.12
C GLU A 511 11.42 1.08 4.07
N HIS A 512 11.68 0.65 2.83
CA HIS A 512 11.89 1.53 1.68
C HIS A 512 10.80 2.62 1.59
N GLY A 513 11.20 3.89 1.79
CA GLY A 513 10.35 5.08 1.58
C GLY A 513 9.87 5.83 2.83
N HIS A 514 10.12 5.35 4.06
CA HIS A 514 9.65 6.03 5.28
C HIS A 514 10.75 6.19 6.36
N ILE A 515 10.92 7.40 6.91
CA ILE A 515 11.67 7.62 8.15
C ILE A 515 10.68 7.61 9.29
N ILE A 516 10.90 6.76 10.29
CA ILE A 516 10.14 6.83 11.52
C ILE A 516 10.94 7.70 12.48
N ILE A 517 10.51 8.94 12.70
CA ILE A 517 11.04 9.76 13.79
C ILE A 517 10.34 9.30 15.07
N MET A 518 11.10 8.63 15.93
CA MET A 518 10.64 8.19 17.24
C MET A 518 11.58 8.72 18.32
N CYS A 519 11.06 8.82 19.54
CA CYS A 519 11.93 9.02 20.69
C CYS A 519 12.67 7.72 20.95
N ASP A 520 13.97 7.70 20.65
CA ASP A 520 14.81 6.61 21.12
C ASP A 520 14.90 6.67 22.63
N LYS A 521 14.73 5.50 23.24
CA LYS A 521 14.79 5.31 24.68
C LYS A 521 16.25 5.41 25.18
N GLY A 522 17.23 5.41 24.28
CA GLY A 522 18.66 5.58 24.53
C GLY A 522 19.30 4.32 25.11
N SER A 523 18.73 3.77 26.18
CA SER A 523 19.13 2.48 26.75
C SER A 523 17.95 1.55 26.90
N VAL A 524 17.92 0.51 26.07
CA VAL A 524 16.95 -0.58 26.14
C VAL A 524 16.99 -1.25 27.53
N THR A 525 18.19 -1.44 28.08
CA THR A 525 18.39 -2.01 29.41
C THR A 525 17.77 -1.14 30.51
N ALA A 526 17.99 0.18 30.47
CA ALA A 526 17.45 1.09 31.47
C ALA A 526 15.91 1.14 31.43
N PHE A 527 15.33 1.13 30.22
CA PHE A 527 13.88 1.02 30.03
C PHE A 527 13.30 -0.24 30.70
N TYR A 528 13.91 -1.41 30.47
CA TYR A 528 13.46 -2.65 31.11
C TYR A 528 13.68 -2.69 32.62
N ILE A 529 14.73 -2.04 33.14
CA ILE A 529 14.93 -1.91 34.59
C ILE A 529 13.79 -1.11 35.22
N VAL A 530 13.41 0.03 34.62
CA VAL A 530 12.28 0.83 35.10
C VAL A 530 10.97 0.07 34.99
N LEU A 531 10.70 -0.57 33.85
CA LEU A 531 9.49 -1.37 33.65
C LEU A 531 9.43 -2.57 34.60
N GLY A 532 10.57 -3.22 34.86
CA GLY A 532 10.71 -4.30 35.83
C GLY A 532 10.44 -3.84 37.26
N TYR A 533 10.92 -2.65 37.66
CA TYR A 533 10.57 -2.05 38.94
C TYR A 533 9.06 -1.80 39.06
N HIS A 534 8.43 -1.23 38.04
CA HIS A 534 6.97 -1.09 37.99
C HIS A 534 6.23 -2.42 38.11
N GLY A 535 6.69 -3.45 37.39
CA GLY A 535 6.14 -4.79 37.43
C GLY A 535 6.24 -5.41 38.83
N THR A 536 7.39 -5.32 39.48
CA THR A 536 7.58 -5.83 40.86
C THR A 536 6.73 -5.08 41.87
N LEU A 537 6.62 -3.76 41.75
CA LEU A 537 5.75 -2.94 42.60
C LEU A 537 4.28 -3.30 42.40
N ALA A 538 3.82 -3.47 41.16
CA ALA A 538 2.46 -3.86 40.84
C ALA A 538 2.13 -5.28 41.34
N LEU A 539 3.03 -6.23 41.13
CA LEU A 539 2.88 -7.61 41.62
C LEU A 539 2.84 -7.66 43.16
N GLY A 540 3.74 -6.96 43.84
CA GLY A 540 3.71 -6.85 45.30
C GLY A 540 2.40 -6.25 45.81
N THR A 541 1.92 -5.21 45.14
CA THR A 541 0.62 -4.58 45.45
C THR A 541 -0.55 -5.53 45.23
N PHE A 542 -0.53 -6.29 44.14
CA PHE A 542 -1.54 -7.32 43.86
C PHE A 542 -1.54 -8.43 44.91
N ILE A 543 -0.37 -8.94 45.32
CA ILE A 543 -0.25 -9.99 46.35
C ILE A 543 -0.85 -9.49 47.68
N VAL A 544 -0.49 -8.29 48.11
CA VAL A 544 -1.03 -7.70 49.36
C VAL A 544 -2.55 -7.49 49.24
N ALA A 545 -3.03 -6.96 48.11
CA ALA A 545 -4.46 -6.77 47.86
C ALA A 545 -5.22 -8.11 47.84
N PHE A 546 -4.64 -9.16 47.27
CA PHE A 546 -5.23 -10.50 47.21
C PHE A 546 -5.32 -11.14 48.59
N LEU A 547 -4.29 -11.01 49.42
CA LEU A 547 -4.33 -11.47 50.81
C LEU A 547 -5.39 -10.72 51.64
N ALA A 548 -5.65 -9.45 51.32
CA ALA A 548 -6.65 -8.64 51.98
C ALA A 548 -8.11 -9.01 51.60
N ARG A 549 -8.35 -9.73 50.49
CA ARG A 549 -9.69 -9.95 49.92
C ARG A 549 -10.68 -10.68 50.83
N ASN A 550 -10.14 -11.50 51.75
CA ASN A 550 -10.93 -12.31 52.68
C ASN A 550 -11.28 -11.54 53.97
N LEU A 551 -10.81 -10.31 54.12
CA LEU A 551 -11.16 -9.48 55.27
C LEU A 551 -12.63 -9.05 55.19
N PRO A 552 -13.41 -9.16 56.28
CA PRO A 552 -14.81 -8.77 56.31
C PRO A 552 -14.92 -7.24 56.32
N ASP A 553 -14.78 -6.62 55.16
CA ASP A 553 -14.95 -5.18 55.03
C ASP A 553 -16.40 -4.81 54.72
N THR A 554 -16.95 -3.86 55.47
CA THR A 554 -18.37 -3.42 55.40
C THR A 554 -18.79 -2.89 54.03
N PHE A 555 -17.81 -2.63 53.14
CA PHE A 555 -17.98 -2.11 51.79
C PHE A 555 -17.32 -2.94 50.67
N ASN A 556 -16.87 -4.18 50.92
CA ASN A 556 -16.11 -4.98 49.94
C ASN A 556 -14.88 -4.24 49.35
N GLU A 557 -14.33 -3.26 50.06
CA GLU A 557 -13.29 -2.37 49.54
C GLU A 557 -11.99 -3.12 49.18
N ALA A 558 -11.58 -4.09 50.02
CA ALA A 558 -10.44 -4.95 49.71
C ALA A 558 -10.61 -5.71 48.39
N LYS A 559 -11.82 -6.19 48.07
CA LYS A 559 -12.10 -6.90 46.80
C LYS A 559 -11.99 -5.98 45.58
N LEU A 560 -12.48 -4.73 45.70
CA LEU A 560 -12.36 -3.73 44.64
C LEU A 560 -10.89 -3.33 44.39
N LEU A 561 -10.08 -3.25 45.45
CA LEU A 561 -8.63 -3.03 45.34
C LEU A 561 -7.92 -4.23 44.69
N THR A 562 -8.33 -5.47 45.00
CA THR A 562 -7.78 -6.65 44.31
C THR A 562 -8.14 -6.64 42.83
N PHE A 563 -9.41 -6.36 42.50
CA PHE A 563 -9.87 -6.34 41.11
C PHE A 563 -9.19 -5.22 40.30
N SER A 564 -8.99 -4.04 40.88
CA SER A 564 -8.28 -2.94 40.23
C SER A 564 -6.82 -3.30 39.92
N MET A 565 -6.13 -3.95 40.86
CA MET A 565 -4.75 -4.39 40.66
C MET A 565 -4.63 -5.57 39.69
N LEU A 566 -5.63 -6.47 39.66
CA LEU A 566 -5.69 -7.54 38.66
C LEU A 566 -5.78 -6.95 37.25
N LEU A 567 -6.71 -6.02 37.04
CA LEU A 567 -6.90 -5.36 35.73
C LEU A 567 -5.65 -4.58 35.30
N PHE A 568 -5.01 -3.89 36.25
CA PHE A 568 -3.73 -3.23 36.01
C PHE A 568 -2.66 -4.23 35.53
N CYS A 569 -2.46 -5.33 36.24
CA CYS A 569 -1.46 -6.34 35.86
C CYS A 569 -1.78 -6.99 34.51
N THR A 570 -3.04 -7.29 34.20
CA THR A 570 -3.42 -7.90 32.91
C THR A 570 -3.11 -7.00 31.73
N VAL A 571 -3.33 -5.69 31.85
CA VAL A 571 -3.02 -4.72 30.79
C VAL A 571 -1.52 -4.68 30.51
N TRP A 572 -0.67 -4.64 31.55
CA TRP A 572 0.78 -4.58 31.38
C TRP A 572 1.42 -5.91 30.94
N VAL A 573 0.82 -7.05 31.29
CA VAL A 573 1.23 -8.34 30.74
C VAL A 573 0.90 -8.44 29.25
N ALA A 574 -0.27 -7.94 28.83
CA ALA A 574 -0.65 -7.91 27.41
C ALA A 574 0.15 -6.87 26.60
N PHE A 575 0.60 -5.78 27.23
CA PHE A 575 1.41 -4.74 26.60
C PHE A 575 2.71 -5.29 26.00
N LEU A 576 3.46 -6.11 26.73
CA LEU A 576 4.78 -6.62 26.30
C LEU A 576 4.76 -7.31 24.91
N PRO A 577 3.95 -8.35 24.67
CA PRO A 577 3.93 -9.03 23.36
C PRO A 577 3.42 -8.13 22.23
N VAL A 578 2.42 -7.27 22.51
CA VAL A 578 1.89 -6.34 21.49
C VAL A 578 2.92 -5.28 21.13
N TYR A 579 3.60 -4.70 22.13
CA TYR A 579 4.67 -3.71 21.95
C TYR A 579 5.78 -4.25 21.04
N HIS A 580 6.21 -5.50 21.25
CA HIS A 580 7.22 -6.15 20.40
C HIS A 580 6.72 -6.51 19.00
N SER A 581 5.42 -6.77 18.85
CA SER A 581 4.82 -7.12 17.56
C SER A 581 4.54 -5.91 16.67
N THR A 582 4.38 -4.74 17.26
CA THR A 582 4.02 -3.50 16.54
C THR A 582 5.23 -2.62 16.28
N LYS A 583 5.26 -1.93 15.13
CA LYS A 583 6.31 -0.98 14.75
C LYS A 583 5.74 0.42 14.49
N GLY A 584 6.60 1.43 14.55
CA GLY A 584 6.26 2.82 14.21
C GLY A 584 5.17 3.44 15.08
N LYS A 585 4.26 4.22 14.47
CA LYS A 585 3.21 4.96 15.21
C LYS A 585 2.25 4.09 16.02
N PHE A 586 2.06 2.82 15.62
CA PHE A 586 1.19 1.89 16.34
C PHE A 586 1.80 1.42 17.66
N MET A 587 3.12 1.30 17.74
CA MET A 587 3.84 0.98 18.98
C MET A 587 3.57 2.04 20.06
N VAL A 588 3.65 3.31 19.69
CA VAL A 588 3.34 4.45 20.57
C VAL A 588 1.86 4.46 20.97
N ALA A 589 0.95 4.15 20.03
CA ALA A 589 -0.47 4.07 20.32
C ALA A 589 -0.81 2.97 21.34
N VAL A 590 -0.11 1.82 21.28
CA VAL A 590 -0.25 0.71 22.24
C VAL A 590 0.23 1.11 23.64
N GLU A 591 1.34 1.86 23.74
CA GLU A 591 1.81 2.45 25.02
C GLU A 591 0.74 3.38 25.62
N VAL A 592 0.23 4.32 24.83
CA VAL A 592 -0.82 5.27 25.25
C VAL A 592 -2.09 4.55 25.70
N PHE A 593 -2.56 3.58 24.91
CA PHE A 593 -3.76 2.81 25.25
C PHE A 593 -3.60 2.05 26.57
N SER A 594 -2.43 1.45 26.79
CA SER A 594 -2.12 0.72 28.03
C SER A 594 -2.10 1.63 29.26
N ILE A 595 -1.56 2.85 29.10
CA ILE A 595 -1.57 3.89 30.15
C ILE A 595 -3.00 4.29 30.51
N LEU A 596 -3.84 4.57 29.50
CA LEU A 596 -5.23 4.98 29.71
C LEU A 596 -6.07 3.85 30.33
N ALA A 597 -5.97 2.63 29.81
CA ALA A 597 -6.76 1.48 30.27
C ALA A 597 -6.43 1.09 31.71
N SER A 598 -5.14 1.03 32.07
CA SER A 598 -4.71 0.70 33.43
C SER A 598 -5.13 1.77 34.45
N SER A 599 -5.03 3.05 34.09
CA SER A 599 -5.46 4.18 34.93
C SER A 599 -6.99 4.23 35.10
N ALA A 600 -7.73 3.99 34.01
CA ALA A 600 -9.20 3.88 34.04
C ALA A 600 -9.67 2.73 34.93
N GLY A 601 -8.93 1.61 34.93
CA GLY A 601 -9.15 0.49 35.85
C GLY A 601 -9.09 0.89 37.32
N LEU A 602 -8.02 1.60 37.72
CA LEU A 602 -7.84 2.08 39.09
C LEU A 602 -8.93 3.08 39.47
N LEU A 603 -9.25 4.04 38.59
CA LEU A 603 -10.30 5.02 38.82
C LEU A 603 -11.67 4.35 38.99
N GLY A 604 -12.01 3.48 38.04
CA GLY A 604 -13.31 2.83 37.93
C GLY A 604 -13.61 1.94 39.12
N CYS A 605 -12.67 1.09 39.50
CA CYS A 605 -12.88 0.11 40.56
C CYS A 605 -12.86 0.75 41.96
N ILE A 606 -12.00 1.75 42.18
CA ILE A 606 -11.76 2.31 43.53
C ILE A 606 -12.73 3.45 43.86
N PHE A 607 -13.05 4.32 42.89
CA PHE A 607 -13.76 5.57 43.16
C PHE A 607 -15.20 5.62 42.66
N ILE A 608 -15.54 4.98 41.54
CA ILE A 608 -16.92 5.02 41.01
C ILE A 608 -17.94 4.47 42.02
N PRO A 609 -17.73 3.30 42.67
CA PRO A 609 -18.67 2.80 43.68
C PRO A 609 -18.86 3.77 44.86
N LYS A 610 -17.80 4.50 45.24
CA LYS A 610 -17.83 5.47 46.34
C LYS A 610 -18.57 6.75 45.94
N CYS A 611 -18.34 7.25 44.72
CA CYS A 611 -19.07 8.39 44.17
C CYS A 611 -20.57 8.08 44.06
N TYR A 612 -20.92 6.88 43.59
CA TYR A 612 -22.31 6.43 43.51
C TYR A 612 -23.01 6.48 44.88
N ILE A 613 -22.35 6.00 45.95
CA ILE A 613 -22.91 6.06 47.30
C ILE A 613 -23.01 7.51 47.80
N ILE A 614 -22.00 8.34 47.57
CA ILE A 614 -21.97 9.74 48.04
C ILE A 614 -23.07 10.58 47.36
N LEU A 615 -23.25 10.43 46.04
CA LEU A 615 -24.15 11.29 45.25
C LEU A 615 -25.58 10.75 45.17
N ILE A 616 -25.75 9.44 44.97
CA ILE A 616 -27.07 8.84 44.65
C ILE A 616 -27.73 8.19 45.87
N ARG A 617 -26.93 7.76 46.88
CA ARG A 617 -27.43 7.10 48.09
C ARG A 617 -26.91 7.71 49.40
N PRO A 618 -27.16 9.02 49.65
CA PRO A 618 -26.65 9.71 50.83
C PRO A 618 -27.15 9.10 52.16
N GLU A 619 -28.27 8.36 52.16
CA GLU A 619 -28.80 7.67 53.33
C GLU A 619 -27.86 6.60 53.90
N ARG A 620 -26.99 6.02 53.08
CA ARG A 620 -25.93 5.08 53.50
C ARG A 620 -24.70 5.78 54.09
N ASN A 621 -24.66 7.11 54.04
CA ASN A 621 -23.58 7.96 54.55
C ASN A 621 -23.82 8.42 56.00
N SER A 622 -24.90 7.98 56.65
CA SER A 622 -25.23 8.36 58.03
C SER A 622 -24.53 7.45 59.06
N LEU A 623 -23.92 8.07 60.08
CA LEU A 623 -23.19 7.38 61.14
C LEU A 623 -24.08 6.39 61.93
N LYS A 624 -25.39 6.64 62.00
CA LYS A 624 -26.40 5.76 62.63
C LYS A 624 -26.54 4.42 61.90
N LYS A 625 -26.67 4.45 60.57
CA LYS A 625 -26.88 3.23 59.76
C LYS A 625 -25.59 2.40 59.62
N LEU A 626 -24.42 3.05 59.69
CA LEU A 626 -23.11 2.39 59.79
C LEU A 626 -22.92 1.63 61.11
N LYS A 627 -23.42 2.18 62.24
CA LYS A 627 -23.41 1.50 63.54
C LYS A 627 -24.41 0.34 63.61
N GLU A 628 -25.63 0.51 63.11
CA GLU A 628 -26.66 -0.55 63.09
C GLU A 628 -26.23 -1.79 62.30
N LYS A 629 -25.43 -1.61 61.24
CA LYS A 629 -24.91 -2.71 60.41
C LYS A 629 -23.63 -3.36 60.95
N ALA A 630 -22.96 -2.75 61.93
CA ALA A 630 -21.80 -3.33 62.62
C ALA A 630 -22.22 -4.09 63.89
N SER A 631 -23.45 -3.88 64.38
CA SER A 631 -24.06 -4.58 65.52
C SER A 631 -24.95 -5.76 65.12
N SER A 632 -25.14 -5.98 63.82
CA SER A 632 -25.78 -7.16 63.21
C SER A 632 -24.73 -7.96 62.46
#